data_AF-A0A5C8I1X0-F1
#
_entry.id   AF-A0A5C8I1X0-F1
#
_cell.length_a   1.000
_cell.length_b   1.000
_cell.length_c   1.000
_cell.angle_alpha   90.00
_cell.angle_beta   90.00
_cell.angle_gamma   90.00
#
_symmetry.space_group_name_H-M   'P 1'
#
loop_
_entity.id
_entity.type
_entity.pdbx_description
1 polymer ?
#
loop_
_entity_poly.entity_id
_entity_poly.type
_entity_poly.pdbx_seq_one_letter_code
_entity_poly.pdbx_strand_id
1 'polypeptide(L)'
;MLRVVVDPQAELPDIVLQYLGHLRKIDQGVRVFRRVPGPDLPEVGDYEVIPPGPETGGEYAGVREHRETGIALIGVPYARNNVLAAFNWAEHEGFDPDAARARQLDAEAARSLNADVYATDNVFLLNRRNAHSALAILDAMAVIGLHQRARGRVVLDGSLDGLVTTWQAEMMQSRVLLPGTSALFAEDTRTPGKGAVRLVGAATQRLGKALSARDKLLLSSLQRHRSFGVDAPEDSIERVVVALQGMFDSLARAVNACLPAPQPAHYVSFGSKSFRRQIPPETRLIIAEAQFTALREVISALRNTVHHEPVGAASDDVNGRVERLVTLPRSVAEPFNLAVEQLGRRERWIAHDLEPYGLALRPTVLAQDLIEAAASIANRIIETVPRDQGASTERPGERTDWLNDPLLLKVNRLLYGI
;
A
#
# COMPACT_ATOMS: atom_id res chain seq x y z
N MET A 1 -10.24 -8.49 -14.17
CA MET A 1 -8.99 -8.02 -14.79
C MET A 1 -8.98 -6.51 -14.58
N LEU A 2 -7.94 -5.95 -13.97
CA LEU A 2 -7.79 -4.51 -13.77
C LEU A 2 -7.47 -3.83 -15.10
N ARG A 3 -8.29 -2.87 -15.53
CA ARG A 3 -8.12 -2.10 -16.76
C ARG A 3 -7.48 -0.75 -16.42
N VAL A 4 -6.27 -0.51 -16.90
CA VAL A 4 -5.48 0.68 -16.60
C VAL A 4 -5.27 1.48 -17.88
N VAL A 5 -5.68 2.73 -17.91
CA VAL A 5 -5.32 3.67 -18.96
C VAL A 5 -4.33 4.67 -18.38
N VAL A 6 -3.30 4.97 -19.14
CA VAL A 6 -2.26 5.94 -18.75
C VAL A 6 -2.46 7.16 -19.63
N ASP A 7 -2.50 8.34 -19.01
CA ASP A 7 -2.58 9.60 -19.73
C ASP A 7 -1.34 9.76 -20.63
N PRO A 8 -1.52 9.89 -21.95
CA PRO A 8 -0.40 9.98 -22.89
C PRO A 8 0.44 11.25 -22.72
N GLN A 9 -0.09 12.25 -22.02
CA GLN A 9 0.60 13.52 -21.73
C GLN A 9 1.15 13.58 -20.31
N ALA A 10 0.95 12.55 -19.49
CA ALA A 10 1.51 12.53 -18.15
C ALA A 10 3.03 12.31 -18.18
N GLU A 11 3.75 13.05 -17.34
CA GLU A 11 5.17 12.87 -17.14
C GLU A 11 5.41 11.67 -16.22
N LEU A 12 5.88 10.57 -16.80
CA LEU A 12 6.13 9.33 -16.09
C LEU A 12 7.63 9.14 -15.85
N PRO A 13 8.06 8.79 -14.63
CA PRO A 13 9.42 8.34 -14.42
C PRO A 13 9.76 7.14 -15.31
N ASP A 14 10.99 7.07 -15.85
CA ASP A 14 11.42 5.98 -16.75
C ASP A 14 11.12 4.58 -16.19
N ILE A 15 11.29 4.40 -14.87
CA ILE A 15 11.01 3.14 -14.19
C ILE A 15 9.53 2.74 -14.26
N VAL A 16 8.61 3.72 -14.23
CA VAL A 16 7.16 3.49 -14.38
C VAL A 16 6.83 3.14 -15.82
N LEU A 17 7.40 3.85 -16.79
CA LEU A 17 7.23 3.55 -18.22
C LEU A 17 7.70 2.14 -18.56
N GLN A 18 8.90 1.78 -18.10
CA GLN A 18 9.44 0.44 -18.26
C GLN A 18 8.49 -0.57 -17.62
N TYR A 19 8.10 -0.37 -16.36
CA TYR A 19 7.21 -1.28 -15.66
C TYR A 19 5.87 -1.52 -16.36
N LEU A 20 5.19 -0.44 -16.78
CA LEU A 20 3.92 -0.53 -17.51
C LEU A 20 4.08 -1.21 -18.86
N GLY A 21 5.19 -0.96 -19.57
CA GLY A 21 5.55 -1.65 -20.81
C GLY A 21 5.72 -3.16 -20.62
N HIS A 22 6.25 -3.60 -19.47
CA HIS A 22 6.35 -5.02 -19.13
C HIS A 22 5.00 -5.62 -18.75
N LEU A 23 4.19 -4.92 -17.96
CA LEU A 23 2.82 -5.36 -17.64
C LEU A 23 1.97 -5.57 -18.90
N ARG A 24 2.17 -4.78 -19.97
CA ARG A 24 1.47 -5.00 -21.26
C ARG A 24 1.79 -6.33 -21.91
N LYS A 25 2.99 -6.87 -21.68
CA LYS A 25 3.47 -8.12 -22.29
C LYS A 25 3.08 -9.37 -21.50
N ILE A 26 2.59 -9.22 -20.28
CA ILE A 26 2.32 -10.35 -19.36
C ILE A 26 0.86 -10.31 -18.95
N ASP A 27 0.10 -11.36 -19.26
CA ASP A 27 -1.26 -11.51 -18.75
C ASP A 27 -1.26 -11.92 -17.26
N GLN A 28 -1.18 -10.92 -16.38
CA GLN A 28 -1.34 -11.09 -14.92
C GLN A 28 -2.67 -10.51 -14.41
N GLY A 29 -3.68 -10.44 -15.29
CA GLY A 29 -4.95 -9.85 -14.94
C GLY A 29 -4.92 -8.33 -14.78
N VAL A 30 -3.85 -7.66 -15.23
CA VAL A 30 -3.79 -6.21 -15.46
C VAL A 30 -3.69 -5.99 -16.97
N ARG A 31 -4.59 -5.19 -17.53
CA ARG A 31 -4.56 -4.77 -18.94
C ARG A 31 -4.26 -3.29 -19.00
N VAL A 32 -3.06 -2.95 -19.48
CA VAL A 32 -2.61 -1.57 -19.63
C VAL A 32 -2.86 -1.11 -21.06
N PHE A 33 -3.70 -0.08 -21.20
CA PHE A 33 -4.05 0.54 -22.46
C PHE A 33 -3.04 1.62 -22.84
N ARG A 34 -2.61 1.62 -24.10
CA ARG A 34 -1.69 2.62 -24.65
C ARG A 34 -2.35 3.36 -25.80
N ARG A 35 -2.29 4.69 -25.76
CA ARG A 35 -2.74 5.51 -26.87
C ARG A 35 -1.73 5.42 -28.01
N VAL A 36 -2.18 5.15 -29.23
CA VAL A 36 -1.36 5.15 -30.44
C VAL A 36 -2.04 6.09 -31.46
N PRO A 37 -1.27 6.93 -32.18
CA PRO A 37 -1.83 7.75 -33.25
C PRO A 37 -2.14 6.90 -34.48
N GLY A 38 -3.31 7.12 -35.08
CA GLY A 38 -3.68 6.53 -36.36
C GLY A 38 -4.52 5.25 -36.26
N PRO A 39 -5.10 4.82 -37.40
CA PRO A 39 -6.07 3.72 -37.45
C PRO A 39 -5.44 2.33 -37.32
N ASP A 40 -4.14 2.21 -37.62
CA ASP A 40 -3.39 0.97 -37.55
C ASP A 40 -2.97 0.69 -36.10
N LEU A 41 -3.91 0.18 -35.29
CA LEU A 41 -3.65 -0.20 -33.91
C LEU A 41 -2.85 -1.52 -33.87
N PRO A 42 -1.56 -1.52 -33.51
CA PRO A 42 -0.69 -2.66 -33.76
C PRO A 42 -0.89 -3.80 -32.75
N GLU A 43 -1.27 -3.50 -31.51
CA GLU A 43 -1.32 -4.48 -30.42
C GLU A 43 -2.68 -4.45 -29.70
N VAL A 44 -3.10 -5.59 -29.14
CA VAL A 44 -4.28 -5.65 -28.26
C VAL A 44 -4.08 -4.71 -27.07
N GLY A 45 -5.09 -3.90 -26.77
CA GLY A 45 -5.02 -2.87 -25.73
C GLY A 45 -4.43 -1.54 -26.22
N ASP A 46 -3.99 -1.44 -27.48
CA ASP A 46 -3.80 -0.13 -28.09
C ASP A 46 -5.16 0.50 -28.41
N TYR A 47 -5.21 1.83 -28.27
CA TYR A 47 -6.39 2.60 -28.61
C TYR A 47 -6.05 3.93 -29.28
N GLU A 48 -6.98 4.40 -30.10
CA GLU A 48 -6.95 5.74 -30.72
C GLU A 48 -8.17 6.52 -30.22
N VAL A 49 -7.96 7.79 -29.90
CA VAL A 49 -9.03 8.74 -29.60
C VAL A 49 -9.37 9.51 -30.87
N ILE A 50 -10.60 9.37 -31.34
CA ILE A 50 -11.14 10.08 -32.49
C ILE A 50 -11.88 11.33 -31.97
N PRO A 51 -11.40 12.54 -32.28
CA PRO A 51 -12.09 13.76 -31.86
C PRO A 51 -13.45 13.89 -32.56
N PRO A 52 -14.36 14.73 -32.06
CA PRO A 52 -15.63 14.97 -32.71
C PRO A 52 -15.47 15.46 -34.15
N GLY A 53 -16.12 14.79 -35.10
CA GLY A 53 -16.03 15.09 -36.52
C GLY A 53 -16.94 14.22 -37.38
N PRO A 54 -16.80 14.28 -38.72
CA PRO A 54 -17.66 13.52 -39.64
C PRO A 54 -17.67 12.01 -39.36
N GLU A 55 -16.53 11.45 -38.95
CA GLU A 55 -16.39 10.02 -38.62
C GLU A 55 -17.21 9.57 -37.40
N THR A 56 -17.56 10.51 -36.51
CA THR A 56 -18.25 10.23 -35.25
C THR A 56 -19.67 10.82 -35.23
N GLY A 57 -20.17 11.30 -36.36
CA GLY A 57 -21.48 11.95 -36.46
C GLY A 57 -21.50 13.39 -35.92
N GLY A 58 -20.34 14.05 -35.83
CA GLY A 58 -20.19 15.48 -35.51
C GLY A 58 -20.34 15.87 -34.04
N GLU A 59 -21.16 15.15 -33.28
CA GLU A 59 -21.47 15.48 -31.87
C GLU A 59 -20.71 14.62 -30.84
N TYR A 60 -20.26 13.43 -31.23
CA TYR A 60 -19.60 12.47 -30.35
C TYR A 60 -18.11 12.41 -30.63
N ALA A 61 -17.30 12.06 -29.64
CA ALA A 61 -15.96 11.53 -29.90
C ALA A 61 -16.05 9.99 -29.98
N GLY A 62 -15.00 9.36 -30.50
CA GLY A 62 -14.89 7.92 -30.61
C GLY A 62 -13.60 7.39 -29.99
N VAL A 63 -13.60 6.11 -29.63
CA VAL A 63 -12.39 5.35 -29.33
C VAL A 63 -12.35 4.14 -30.24
N ARG A 64 -11.25 3.96 -30.98
CA ARG A 64 -10.92 2.68 -31.60
C ARG A 64 -10.07 1.89 -30.60
N GLU A 65 -10.47 0.67 -30.27
CA GLU A 65 -9.75 -0.24 -29.37
C GLU A 65 -9.39 -1.50 -30.15
N HIS A 66 -8.12 -1.91 -30.14
CA HIS A 66 -7.73 -3.20 -30.68
C HIS A 66 -8.02 -4.29 -29.64
N ARG A 67 -8.95 -5.18 -29.97
CA ARG A 67 -9.33 -6.35 -29.18
C ARG A 67 -8.83 -7.63 -29.84
N GLU A 68 -8.83 -8.73 -29.09
CA GLU A 68 -8.55 -10.07 -29.62
C GLU A 68 -9.47 -10.45 -30.80
N THR A 69 -10.67 -9.88 -30.87
CA THR A 69 -11.66 -10.11 -31.93
C THR A 69 -11.56 -9.11 -33.10
N GLY A 70 -10.58 -8.21 -33.10
CA GLY A 70 -10.42 -7.13 -34.08
C GLY A 70 -10.63 -5.72 -33.49
N ILE A 71 -10.78 -4.72 -34.35
CA ILE A 71 -10.94 -3.32 -33.95
C ILE A 71 -12.39 -3.03 -33.56
N ALA A 72 -12.60 -2.52 -32.35
CA ALA A 72 -13.90 -2.06 -31.86
C ALA A 72 -13.97 -0.52 -31.86
N LEU A 73 -15.10 0.03 -32.32
CA LEU A 73 -15.40 1.46 -32.21
C LEU A 73 -16.37 1.69 -31.05
N ILE A 74 -16.01 2.59 -30.13
CA ILE A 74 -16.76 2.90 -28.92
C ILE A 74 -17.09 4.39 -28.93
N GLY A 75 -18.35 4.75 -28.74
CA GLY A 75 -18.75 6.14 -28.60
C GLY A 75 -18.33 6.73 -27.24
N VAL A 76 -17.91 7.98 -27.25
CA VAL A 76 -17.54 8.73 -26.03
C VAL A 76 -18.64 9.78 -25.77
N PRO A 77 -19.65 9.45 -24.94
CA PRO A 77 -20.75 10.37 -24.67
C PRO A 77 -20.26 11.57 -23.84
N TYR A 78 -20.93 12.72 -23.97
CA TYR A 78 -20.65 13.94 -23.19
C TYR A 78 -19.25 14.57 -23.37
N ALA A 79 -18.45 14.09 -24.33
CA ALA A 79 -17.10 14.59 -24.60
C ALA A 79 -17.09 16.12 -24.76
N ARG A 80 -18.03 16.67 -25.53
CA ARG A 80 -18.10 18.12 -25.82
C ARG A 80 -18.20 19.00 -24.56
N ASN A 81 -19.13 18.68 -23.66
CA ASN A 81 -19.36 19.51 -22.46
C ASN A 81 -18.21 19.38 -21.45
N ASN A 82 -17.71 18.17 -21.24
CA ASN A 82 -16.61 17.94 -20.31
C ASN A 82 -15.31 18.58 -20.81
N VAL A 83 -15.02 18.47 -22.11
CA VAL A 83 -13.87 19.09 -22.76
C VAL A 83 -13.96 20.63 -22.69
N LEU A 84 -15.12 21.21 -22.94
CA LEU A 84 -15.31 22.66 -22.82
C LEU A 84 -15.11 23.14 -21.37
N ALA A 85 -15.60 22.38 -20.39
CA ALA A 85 -15.38 22.69 -18.98
C ALA A 85 -13.88 22.65 -18.59
N ALA A 86 -13.13 21.66 -19.08
CA ALA A 86 -11.70 21.56 -18.86
C ALA A 86 -10.93 22.72 -19.51
N PHE A 87 -11.32 23.10 -20.73
CA PHE A 87 -10.77 24.25 -21.45
C PHE A 87 -10.97 25.55 -20.66
N ASN A 88 -12.21 25.86 -20.29
CA ASN A 88 -12.54 27.10 -19.57
C ASN A 88 -11.86 27.17 -18.20
N TRP A 89 -11.75 26.03 -17.50
CA TRP A 89 -11.02 25.95 -16.25
C TRP A 89 -9.54 26.27 -16.44
N ALA A 90 -8.90 25.66 -17.44
CA ALA A 90 -7.48 25.90 -17.71
C ALA A 90 -7.21 27.36 -18.11
N GLU A 91 -8.08 27.94 -18.95
CA GLU A 91 -8.00 29.37 -19.29
C GLU A 91 -8.11 30.26 -18.05
N HIS A 92 -9.03 29.95 -17.14
CA HIS A 92 -9.20 30.71 -15.90
C HIS A 92 -7.99 30.62 -14.95
N GLU A 93 -7.40 29.43 -14.82
CA GLU A 93 -6.28 29.15 -13.92
C GLU A 93 -4.91 29.44 -14.55
N GLY A 94 -4.86 29.88 -15.82
CA GLY A 94 -3.62 30.22 -16.53
C GLY A 94 -2.82 29.01 -17.04
N PHE A 95 -3.47 27.86 -17.23
CA PHE A 95 -2.90 26.67 -17.88
C PHE A 95 -3.21 26.66 -19.39
N ASP A 96 -2.55 25.78 -20.16
CA ASP A 96 -2.84 25.58 -21.59
C ASP A 96 -4.24 24.98 -21.80
N PRO A 97 -5.20 25.73 -22.39
CA PRO A 97 -6.57 25.27 -22.56
C PRO A 97 -6.72 24.11 -23.55
N ASP A 98 -5.90 24.05 -24.60
CA ASP A 98 -5.97 23.01 -25.62
C ASP A 98 -5.38 21.69 -25.11
N ALA A 99 -4.28 21.77 -24.35
CA ALA A 99 -3.74 20.61 -23.63
C ALA A 99 -4.79 20.05 -22.63
N ALA A 100 -5.43 20.92 -21.84
CA ALA A 100 -6.48 20.50 -20.90
C ALA A 100 -7.67 19.82 -21.61
N ARG A 101 -8.09 20.37 -22.77
CA ARG A 101 -9.10 19.78 -23.64
C ARG A 101 -8.70 18.38 -24.12
N ALA A 102 -7.48 18.23 -24.60
CA ALA A 102 -6.98 16.94 -25.09
C ALA A 102 -6.93 15.88 -23.98
N ARG A 103 -6.40 16.23 -22.81
CA ARG A 103 -6.31 15.33 -21.65
C ARG A 103 -7.69 14.97 -21.09
N GLN A 104 -8.64 15.90 -21.10
CA GLN A 104 -10.03 15.58 -20.74
C GLN A 104 -10.65 14.57 -21.71
N LEU A 105 -10.36 14.70 -23.01
CA LEU A 105 -10.84 13.75 -24.00
C LEU A 105 -10.24 12.34 -23.77
N ASP A 106 -8.95 12.25 -23.43
CA ASP A 106 -8.30 10.99 -23.05
C ASP A 106 -8.94 10.36 -21.78
N ALA A 107 -9.32 11.19 -20.81
CA ALA A 107 -10.03 10.70 -19.62
C ALA A 107 -11.44 10.17 -19.93
N GLU A 108 -12.18 10.80 -20.86
CA GLU A 108 -13.47 10.26 -21.32
C GLU A 108 -13.31 8.99 -22.16
N ALA A 109 -12.24 8.91 -22.96
CA ALA A 109 -11.87 7.69 -23.67
C ALA A 109 -11.59 6.55 -22.68
N ALA A 110 -10.85 6.82 -21.59
CA ALA A 110 -10.60 5.85 -20.54
C ALA A 110 -11.89 5.33 -19.89
N ARG A 111 -12.87 6.21 -19.62
CA ARG A 111 -14.19 5.78 -19.11
C ARG A 111 -14.93 4.91 -20.12
N SER A 112 -14.88 5.26 -21.39
CA SER A 112 -15.53 4.51 -22.47
C SER A 112 -14.88 3.12 -22.68
N LEU A 113 -13.58 3.02 -22.40
CA LEU A 113 -12.84 1.76 -22.30
C LEU A 113 -13.13 0.97 -21.01
N ASN A 114 -14.04 1.45 -20.15
CA ASN A 114 -14.30 0.89 -18.83
C ASN A 114 -13.01 0.72 -18.01
N ALA A 115 -12.12 1.72 -18.04
CA ALA A 115 -10.91 1.69 -17.22
C ALA A 115 -11.26 1.78 -15.73
N ASP A 116 -10.68 0.89 -14.94
CA ASP A 116 -10.75 0.93 -13.48
C ASP A 116 -9.85 2.05 -12.94
N VAL A 117 -8.71 2.28 -13.61
CA VAL A 117 -7.71 3.28 -13.26
C VAL A 117 -7.35 4.10 -14.50
N TYR A 118 -7.38 5.43 -14.35
CA TYR A 118 -6.82 6.40 -15.28
C TYR A 118 -5.67 7.14 -14.57
N ALA A 119 -4.43 6.73 -14.86
CA ALA A 119 -3.23 7.31 -14.24
C ALA A 119 -2.87 8.63 -14.94
N THR A 120 -2.86 9.73 -14.19
CA THR A 120 -2.66 11.09 -14.74
C THR A 120 -1.96 12.00 -13.73
N ASP A 121 -1.30 13.05 -14.21
CA ASP A 121 -0.86 14.19 -13.38
C ASP A 121 -1.74 15.44 -13.60
N ASN A 122 -2.86 15.31 -14.33
CA ASN A 122 -3.76 16.42 -14.63
C ASN A 122 -4.50 16.89 -13.36
N VAL A 123 -4.06 18.03 -12.83
CA VAL A 123 -4.61 18.66 -11.62
C VAL A 123 -6.12 18.88 -11.71
N PHE A 124 -6.67 19.23 -12.88
CA PHE A 124 -8.11 19.40 -13.06
C PHE A 124 -8.87 18.10 -12.76
N LEU A 125 -8.41 16.98 -13.32
CA LEU A 125 -9.05 15.68 -13.16
C LEU A 125 -8.91 15.15 -11.74
N LEU A 126 -7.74 15.32 -11.13
CA LEU A 126 -7.46 14.88 -9.76
C LEU A 126 -8.30 15.62 -8.71
N ASN A 127 -8.62 16.90 -8.96
CA ASN A 127 -9.46 17.70 -8.07
C ASN A 127 -10.97 17.55 -8.32
N ARG A 128 -11.37 16.87 -9.41
CA ARG A 128 -12.78 16.73 -9.78
C ARG A 128 -13.42 15.56 -9.03
N ARG A 129 -14.35 15.85 -8.12
CA ARG A 129 -15.06 14.85 -7.27
C ARG A 129 -15.68 13.67 -8.03
N ASN A 130 -16.10 13.89 -9.29
CA ASN A 130 -16.78 12.88 -10.11
C ASN A 130 -15.83 12.13 -11.07
N ALA A 131 -14.52 12.37 -11.01
CA ALA A 131 -13.54 11.65 -11.82
C ALA A 131 -13.19 10.30 -11.18
N HIS A 132 -14.17 9.39 -11.10
CA HIS A 132 -14.11 8.17 -10.29
C HIS A 132 -12.95 7.20 -10.59
N SER A 133 -12.25 7.34 -11.71
CA SER A 133 -11.10 6.53 -12.11
C SER A 133 -9.78 7.31 -12.19
N ALA A 134 -9.80 8.64 -12.12
CA ALA A 134 -8.57 9.43 -12.22
C ALA A 134 -7.76 9.34 -10.92
N LEU A 135 -6.51 8.90 -11.03
CA LEU A 135 -5.58 8.75 -9.92
C LEU A 135 -4.24 9.39 -10.27
N ALA A 136 -3.58 9.97 -9.27
CA ALA A 136 -2.19 10.38 -9.43
C ALA A 136 -1.35 9.14 -9.79
N ILE A 137 -0.26 9.33 -10.53
CA ILE A 137 0.57 8.22 -11.03
C ILE A 137 0.98 7.27 -9.91
N LEU A 138 1.41 7.79 -8.75
CA LEU A 138 1.81 6.98 -7.60
C LEU A 138 0.65 6.17 -7.02
N ASP A 139 -0.53 6.78 -6.90
CA ASP A 139 -1.73 6.10 -6.41
C ASP A 139 -2.18 5.00 -7.38
N ALA A 140 -2.12 5.27 -8.69
CA ALA A 140 -2.40 4.27 -9.72
C ALA A 140 -1.44 3.07 -9.61
N MET A 141 -0.15 3.31 -9.40
CA MET A 141 0.84 2.25 -9.18
C MET A 141 0.55 1.45 -7.91
N ALA A 142 0.15 2.11 -6.82
CA ALA A 142 -0.25 1.44 -5.58
C ALA A 142 -1.48 0.55 -5.78
N VAL A 143 -2.48 0.99 -6.56
CA VAL A 143 -3.67 0.19 -6.91
C VAL A 143 -3.30 -1.01 -7.80
N ILE A 144 -2.43 -0.81 -8.79
CA ILE A 144 -1.90 -1.89 -9.64
C ILE A 144 -1.16 -2.94 -8.80
N GLY A 145 -0.31 -2.48 -7.87
CA GLY A 145 0.41 -3.36 -6.95
C GLY A 145 -0.51 -4.12 -6.01
N LEU A 146 -1.50 -3.44 -5.44
CA LEU A 146 -2.52 -4.05 -4.59
C LEU A 146 -3.29 -5.15 -5.34
N HIS A 147 -3.69 -4.89 -6.59
CA HIS A 147 -4.38 -5.87 -7.44
C HIS A 147 -3.53 -7.12 -7.68
N GLN A 148 -2.25 -6.94 -8.00
CA GLN A 148 -1.31 -8.04 -8.22
C GLN A 148 -1.11 -8.89 -6.96
N ARG A 149 -0.89 -8.25 -5.80
CA ARG A 149 -0.76 -8.96 -4.51
C ARG A 149 -2.01 -9.75 -4.16
N ALA A 150 -3.19 -9.19 -4.41
CA ALA A 150 -4.48 -9.87 -4.25
C ALA A 150 -4.59 -11.17 -5.07
N ARG A 151 -3.93 -11.21 -6.23
CA ARG A 151 -3.91 -12.36 -7.13
C ARG A 151 -2.81 -13.38 -6.84
N GLY A 152 -1.96 -13.12 -5.84
CA GLY A 152 -0.88 -14.04 -5.48
C GLY A 152 0.41 -13.86 -6.31
N ARG A 153 0.44 -12.93 -7.26
CA ARG A 153 1.53 -12.78 -8.25
C ARG A 153 1.85 -11.31 -8.46
N VAL A 154 3.12 -10.95 -8.27
CA VAL A 154 3.60 -9.57 -8.41
C VAL A 154 4.72 -9.55 -9.44
N VAL A 155 4.57 -8.70 -10.47
CA VAL A 155 5.64 -8.39 -11.41
C VAL A 155 6.52 -7.33 -10.76
N LEU A 156 7.82 -7.61 -10.61
CA LEU A 156 8.78 -6.66 -10.02
C LEU A 156 9.90 -6.26 -10.97
N ASP A 157 10.27 -7.14 -11.92
CA ASP A 157 11.31 -6.87 -12.92
C ASP A 157 10.71 -6.93 -14.33
N GLY A 158 11.34 -6.22 -15.26
CA GLY A 158 11.04 -6.26 -16.68
C GLY A 158 11.49 -7.55 -17.40
N SER A 159 12.18 -8.46 -16.72
CA SER A 159 12.38 -9.80 -17.26
C SER A 159 11.07 -10.61 -17.23
N LEU A 160 10.83 -11.44 -18.25
CA LEU A 160 9.66 -12.34 -18.29
C LEU A 160 9.63 -13.34 -17.10
N ASP A 161 10.77 -13.54 -16.44
CA ASP A 161 10.95 -14.34 -15.22
C ASP A 161 10.75 -13.52 -13.92
N GLY A 162 10.53 -12.20 -14.02
CA GLY A 162 10.42 -11.23 -12.92
C GLY A 162 9.15 -11.31 -12.07
N LEU A 163 8.43 -12.44 -12.14
CA LEU A 163 7.28 -12.76 -11.32
C LEU A 163 7.76 -13.25 -9.96
N VAL A 164 7.39 -12.51 -8.91
CA VAL A 164 7.54 -12.97 -7.54
C VAL A 164 6.19 -13.35 -6.94
N THR A 165 6.22 -14.28 -5.99
CA THR A 165 5.07 -14.60 -5.16
C THR A 165 4.70 -13.41 -4.27
N THR A 166 3.43 -13.32 -3.85
CA THR A 166 3.01 -12.28 -2.88
C THR A 166 3.86 -12.30 -1.61
N TRP A 167 4.22 -13.47 -1.09
CA TRP A 167 5.10 -13.58 0.08
C TRP A 167 6.48 -12.93 -0.15
N GLN A 168 7.07 -13.13 -1.32
CA GLN A 168 8.34 -12.49 -1.68
C GLN A 168 8.19 -10.96 -1.75
N ALA A 169 7.12 -10.45 -2.36
CA ALA A 169 6.85 -9.01 -2.43
C ALA A 169 6.61 -8.41 -1.03
N GLU A 170 5.87 -9.09 -0.15
CA GLU A 170 5.65 -8.70 1.25
C GLU A 170 6.96 -8.67 2.04
N MET A 171 7.84 -9.65 1.83
CA MET A 171 9.16 -9.68 2.47
C MET A 171 10.07 -8.54 1.97
N MET A 172 10.07 -8.26 0.67
CA MET A 172 10.79 -7.10 0.11
C MET A 172 10.27 -5.80 0.71
N GLN A 173 8.95 -5.66 0.81
CA GLN A 173 8.37 -4.47 1.40
C GLN A 173 8.71 -4.33 2.89
N SER A 174 8.70 -5.46 3.61
CA SER A 174 9.10 -5.47 5.01
C SER A 174 10.56 -5.04 5.18
N ARG A 175 11.45 -5.39 4.24
CA ARG A 175 12.85 -4.91 4.23
C ARG A 175 12.96 -3.44 3.86
N VAL A 176 12.14 -2.95 2.93
CA VAL A 176 12.05 -1.50 2.63
C VAL A 176 11.66 -0.71 3.87
N LEU A 177 10.67 -1.20 4.62
CA LEU A 177 10.22 -0.59 5.86
C LEU A 177 11.17 -0.83 7.03
N LEU A 178 11.99 -1.88 6.98
CA LEU A 178 12.97 -2.23 8.00
C LEU A 178 14.41 -2.26 7.45
N PRO A 179 14.96 -1.14 6.94
CA PRO A 179 16.27 -1.13 6.29
C PRO A 179 17.41 -1.63 7.18
N GLY A 180 17.29 -1.49 8.52
CA GLY A 180 18.28 -2.01 9.47
C GLY A 180 18.44 -3.53 9.43
N THR A 181 17.48 -4.26 8.87
CA THR A 181 17.51 -5.73 8.78
C THR A 181 18.47 -6.24 7.70
N SER A 182 18.68 -5.50 6.62
CA SER A 182 19.54 -5.94 5.50
C SER A 182 20.98 -6.15 5.95
N ALA A 183 21.52 -5.24 6.78
CA ALA A 183 22.85 -5.39 7.35
C ALA A 183 22.97 -6.65 8.22
N LEU A 184 21.97 -6.92 9.06
CA LEU A 184 21.96 -8.09 9.95
C LEU A 184 21.87 -9.41 9.18
N PHE A 185 21.08 -9.48 8.11
CA PHE A 185 20.97 -10.70 7.30
C PHE A 185 22.23 -10.98 6.47
N ALA A 186 22.92 -9.93 6.01
CA ALA A 186 24.20 -10.09 5.31
C ALA A 186 25.25 -10.76 6.22
N GLU A 187 25.24 -10.44 7.51
CA GLU A 187 26.14 -11.03 8.52
C GLU A 187 25.79 -12.48 8.90
N ASP A 188 24.51 -12.85 9.01
CA ASP A 188 24.07 -14.19 9.48
C ASP A 188 24.39 -15.33 8.50
N THR A 189 24.39 -15.04 7.19
CA THR A 189 24.78 -16.05 6.17
C THR A 189 26.22 -16.56 6.33
N ARG A 190 27.05 -15.85 7.11
CA ARG A 190 28.48 -16.13 7.28
C ARG A 190 28.81 -16.87 8.58
N THR A 191 27.87 -16.96 9.53
CA THR A 191 28.13 -17.63 10.82
C THR A 191 26.85 -18.34 11.31
N PRO A 192 26.72 -19.66 11.10
CA PRO A 192 25.56 -20.41 11.55
C PRO A 192 25.49 -20.42 13.08
N GLY A 193 24.55 -19.68 13.68
CA GLY A 193 24.38 -19.73 15.14
C GLY A 193 23.66 -18.56 15.82
N LYS A 194 23.25 -17.49 15.12
CA LYS A 194 22.76 -16.28 15.80
C LYS A 194 21.25 -16.29 15.98
N GLY A 195 20.80 -16.81 17.14
CA GLY A 195 19.39 -16.81 17.53
C GLY A 195 18.72 -15.43 17.41
N ALA A 196 19.46 -14.35 17.67
CA ALA A 196 18.97 -12.98 17.51
C ALA A 196 18.60 -12.62 16.07
N VAL A 197 19.43 -12.97 15.07
CA VAL A 197 19.13 -12.63 13.66
C VAL A 197 17.91 -13.41 13.16
N ARG A 198 17.76 -14.68 13.56
CA ARG A 198 16.53 -15.45 13.26
C ARG A 198 15.28 -14.79 13.87
N LEU A 199 15.40 -14.22 15.06
CA LEU A 199 14.30 -13.50 15.72
C LEU A 199 13.99 -12.17 15.04
N VAL A 200 14.99 -11.45 14.54
CA VAL A 200 14.78 -10.29 13.65
C VAL A 200 14.10 -10.71 12.34
N GLY A 201 14.51 -11.83 11.75
CA GLY A 201 13.82 -12.46 10.60
C GLY A 201 12.36 -12.77 10.89
N ALA A 202 12.05 -13.30 12.07
CA ALA A 202 10.68 -13.52 12.50
C ALA A 202 9.92 -12.18 12.64
N ALA A 203 10.54 -11.12 13.15
CA ALA A 203 9.94 -9.79 13.21
C ALA A 203 9.61 -9.24 11.81
N THR A 204 10.53 -9.35 10.85
CA THR A 204 10.29 -8.98 9.44
C THR A 204 9.14 -9.76 8.81
N GLN A 205 9.06 -11.08 9.05
CA GLN A 205 7.95 -11.90 8.56
C GLN A 205 6.60 -11.49 9.16
N ARG A 206 6.58 -11.05 10.43
CA ARG A 206 5.38 -10.54 11.09
C ARG A 206 4.93 -9.21 10.48
N LEU A 207 5.87 -8.32 10.14
CA LEU A 207 5.54 -7.11 9.38
C LEU A 207 4.92 -7.44 8.02
N GLY A 208 5.44 -8.45 7.31
CA GLY A 208 4.86 -8.94 6.06
C GLY A 208 3.41 -9.41 6.21
N LYS A 209 3.10 -10.13 7.30
CA LYS A 209 1.72 -10.53 7.63
C LYS A 209 0.81 -9.33 7.93
N ALA A 210 1.33 -8.29 8.58
CA ALA A 210 0.58 -7.06 8.82
C ALA A 210 0.26 -6.34 7.49
N LEU A 211 1.23 -6.24 6.58
CA LEU A 211 1.04 -5.69 5.23
C LEU A 211 -0.01 -6.48 4.44
N SER A 212 0.05 -7.81 4.50
CA SER A 212 -0.95 -8.70 3.88
C SER A 212 -2.36 -8.44 4.39
N ALA A 213 -2.53 -8.30 5.72
CA ALA A 213 -3.82 -7.99 6.33
C ALA A 213 -4.32 -6.60 5.96
N ARG A 214 -3.43 -5.60 5.89
CA ARG A 214 -3.75 -4.25 5.39
C ARG A 214 -4.20 -4.27 3.92
N ASP A 215 -3.56 -5.06 3.07
CA ASP A 215 -3.96 -5.16 1.66
C ASP A 215 -5.36 -5.77 1.51
N LYS A 216 -5.69 -6.80 2.29
CA LYS A 216 -7.05 -7.35 2.35
C LYS A 216 -8.07 -6.31 2.79
N LEU A 217 -7.73 -5.50 3.78
CA LEU A 217 -8.56 -4.40 4.25
C LEU A 217 -8.78 -3.35 3.15
N LEU A 218 -7.72 -2.94 2.46
CA LEU A 218 -7.80 -2.01 1.32
C LEU A 218 -8.73 -2.55 0.23
N LEU A 219 -8.55 -3.82 -0.17
CA LEU A 219 -9.40 -4.48 -1.17
C LEU A 219 -10.87 -4.55 -0.72
N SER A 220 -11.12 -4.82 0.57
CA SER A 220 -12.47 -4.86 1.13
C SER A 220 -13.18 -3.51 1.06
N SER A 221 -12.44 -2.40 1.16
CA SER A 221 -12.98 -1.04 1.09
C SER A 221 -13.33 -0.59 -0.33
N LEU A 222 -12.73 -1.22 -1.35
CA LEU A 222 -13.02 -0.93 -2.76
C LEU A 222 -14.32 -1.60 -3.25
N GLN A 223 -14.76 -2.68 -2.59
CA GLN A 223 -15.97 -3.41 -2.99
C GLN A 223 -17.23 -2.68 -2.52
N ARG A 224 -17.84 -1.91 -3.45
CA ARG A 224 -18.98 -1.04 -3.14
C ARG A 224 -20.16 -1.81 -2.56
N HIS A 225 -20.53 -3.01 -3.04
CA HIS A 225 -21.74 -3.71 -2.60
C HIS A 225 -21.47 -5.22 -2.39
N ARG A 226 -22.09 -5.79 -1.34
CA ARG A 226 -21.95 -7.17 -0.84
C ARG A 226 -22.07 -8.24 -1.93
N SER A 227 -21.12 -9.18 -1.95
CA SER A 227 -21.37 -10.62 -2.13
C SER A 227 -20.06 -11.42 -1.99
N PHE A 228 -19.95 -12.15 -0.87
CA PHE A 228 -19.07 -13.29 -0.57
C PHE A 228 -17.53 -13.13 -0.69
N GLY A 229 -16.83 -13.36 0.43
CA GLY A 229 -15.48 -13.93 0.44
C GLY A 229 -14.32 -13.05 0.93
N VAL A 230 -14.54 -11.78 1.24
CA VAL A 230 -13.48 -10.91 1.80
C VAL A 230 -13.61 -10.85 3.33
N ASP A 231 -12.48 -11.04 4.03
CA ASP A 231 -12.36 -10.95 5.49
C ASP A 231 -13.03 -9.65 5.99
N ALA A 232 -13.69 -9.71 7.16
CA ALA A 232 -14.31 -8.53 7.72
C ALA A 232 -13.24 -7.50 8.12
N PRO A 233 -13.52 -6.17 8.05
CA PRO A 233 -12.55 -5.14 8.42
C PRO A 233 -11.95 -5.35 9.82
N GLU A 234 -12.77 -5.78 10.76
CA GLU A 234 -12.40 -6.15 12.12
C GLU A 234 -11.34 -7.27 12.16
N ASP A 235 -11.54 -8.36 11.41
CA ASP A 235 -10.59 -9.48 11.33
C ASP A 235 -9.25 -9.02 10.76
N SER A 236 -9.29 -8.12 9.78
CA SER A 236 -8.09 -7.59 9.14
C SER A 236 -7.30 -6.69 10.11
N ILE A 237 -7.99 -5.83 10.86
CA ILE A 237 -7.37 -5.01 11.92
C ILE A 237 -6.78 -5.89 13.02
N GLU A 238 -7.49 -6.91 13.46
CA GLU A 238 -6.97 -7.85 14.46
C GLU A 238 -5.69 -8.51 13.97
N ARG A 239 -5.68 -9.02 12.73
CA ARG A 239 -4.48 -9.65 12.13
C ARG A 239 -3.31 -8.67 12.04
N VAL A 240 -3.55 -7.40 11.70
CA VAL A 240 -2.52 -6.35 11.74
C VAL A 240 -1.96 -6.22 13.15
N VAL A 241 -2.82 -6.01 14.15
CA VAL A 241 -2.44 -5.78 15.55
C VAL A 241 -1.70 -6.98 16.15
N VAL A 242 -2.19 -8.20 15.93
CA VAL A 242 -1.53 -9.45 16.38
C VAL A 242 -0.17 -9.62 15.71
N ALA A 243 -0.06 -9.29 14.42
CA ALA A 243 1.21 -9.34 13.72
C ALA A 243 2.21 -8.31 14.27
N LEU A 244 1.79 -7.06 14.48
CA LEU A 244 2.64 -6.01 15.05
C LEU A 244 3.07 -6.31 16.50
N GLN A 245 2.17 -6.83 17.34
CA GLN A 245 2.53 -7.31 18.67
C GLN A 245 3.58 -8.43 18.60
N GLY A 246 3.35 -9.42 17.73
CA GLY A 246 4.29 -10.51 17.49
C GLY A 246 5.64 -10.03 16.96
N MET A 247 5.67 -8.95 16.17
CA MET A 247 6.90 -8.31 15.72
C MET A 247 7.68 -7.74 16.92
N PHE A 248 7.05 -6.96 17.80
CA PHE A 248 7.71 -6.44 19.00
C PHE A 248 8.15 -7.52 19.98
N ASP A 249 7.37 -8.60 20.14
CA ASP A 249 7.77 -9.74 20.97
C ASP A 249 8.99 -10.46 20.40
N SER A 250 9.06 -10.63 19.07
CA SER A 250 10.24 -11.14 18.38
C SER A 250 11.46 -10.25 18.58
N LEU A 251 11.31 -8.93 18.51
CA LEU A 251 12.41 -7.99 18.76
C LEU A 251 12.86 -7.99 20.23
N ALA A 252 11.93 -8.07 21.19
CA ALA A 252 12.28 -8.21 22.60
C ALA A 252 13.12 -9.48 22.84
N ARG A 253 12.76 -10.58 22.19
CA ARG A 253 13.54 -11.82 22.23
C ARG A 253 14.89 -11.71 21.52
N ALA A 254 14.97 -10.97 20.41
CA ALA A 254 16.24 -10.71 19.74
C ALA A 254 17.19 -9.94 20.67
N VAL A 255 16.71 -8.89 21.33
CA VAL A 255 17.47 -8.14 22.34
C VAL A 255 17.87 -9.04 23.51
N ASN A 256 16.96 -9.86 24.03
CA ASN A 256 17.24 -10.81 25.12
C ASN A 256 18.35 -11.82 24.75
N ALA A 257 18.35 -12.31 23.51
CA ALA A 257 19.35 -13.26 23.03
C ALA A 257 20.77 -12.66 22.95
N CYS A 258 20.87 -11.33 22.95
CA CYS A 258 22.15 -10.62 22.96
C CYS A 258 22.60 -10.21 24.38
N LEU A 259 21.81 -10.50 25.42
CA LEU A 259 22.20 -10.18 26.79
C LEU A 259 23.25 -11.18 27.32
N PRO A 260 24.17 -10.76 28.21
CA PRO A 260 25.12 -11.67 28.85
C PRO A 260 24.45 -12.80 29.65
N ALA A 261 23.26 -12.52 30.20
CA ALA A 261 22.43 -13.48 30.92
C ALA A 261 20.97 -13.40 30.42
N PRO A 262 20.64 -14.10 29.31
CA PRO A 262 19.29 -14.07 28.74
C PRO A 262 18.24 -14.58 29.75
N GLN A 263 17.09 -13.92 29.80
CA GLN A 263 15.96 -14.37 30.61
C GLN A 263 15.17 -15.50 29.92
N PRO A 264 14.44 -16.34 30.68
CA PRO A 264 13.46 -17.26 30.14
C PRO A 264 12.40 -16.54 29.29
N ALA A 265 11.99 -17.17 28.18
CA ALA A 265 11.18 -16.54 27.14
C ALA A 265 9.84 -15.94 27.64
N HIS A 266 9.22 -16.49 28.68
CA HIS A 266 7.95 -15.99 29.24
C HIS A 266 8.11 -14.69 30.05
N TYR A 267 9.33 -14.31 30.43
CA TYR A 267 9.61 -13.01 31.06
C TYR A 267 10.03 -11.92 30.07
N VAL A 268 10.22 -12.28 28.80
CA VAL A 268 10.78 -11.41 27.77
C VAL A 268 9.67 -10.67 27.03
N SER A 269 9.42 -9.44 27.45
CA SER A 269 8.53 -8.49 26.78
C SER A 269 8.93 -7.07 27.16
N PHE A 270 8.81 -6.11 26.22
CA PHE A 270 9.04 -4.69 26.52
C PHE A 270 8.05 -4.13 27.56
N GLY A 271 6.95 -4.83 27.88
CA GLY A 271 6.09 -4.49 29.03
C GLY A 271 6.67 -4.86 30.39
N SER A 272 7.48 -5.92 30.45
CA SER A 272 7.99 -6.48 31.71
C SER A 272 8.98 -5.54 32.39
N LYS A 273 8.71 -5.16 33.65
CA LYS A 273 9.61 -4.31 34.45
C LYS A 273 10.95 -4.98 34.71
N SER A 274 10.98 -6.30 34.92
CA SER A 274 12.22 -7.05 35.16
C SER A 274 13.09 -7.11 33.91
N PHE A 275 12.48 -7.37 32.74
CA PHE A 275 13.18 -7.39 31.46
C PHE A 275 13.74 -6.01 31.10
N ARG A 276 12.92 -4.96 31.21
CA ARG A 276 13.34 -3.58 30.94
C ARG A 276 14.55 -3.11 31.74
N ARG A 277 14.84 -3.68 32.91
CA ARG A 277 16.03 -3.33 33.70
C ARG A 277 17.33 -3.92 33.16
N GLN A 278 17.24 -4.93 32.31
CA GLN A 278 18.40 -5.70 31.82
C GLN A 278 18.77 -5.39 30.37
N ILE A 279 17.85 -4.81 29.57
CA ILE A 279 18.14 -4.46 28.18
C ILE A 279 19.09 -3.25 28.05
N PRO A 280 19.79 -3.09 26.91
CA PRO A 280 20.73 -1.99 26.69
C PRO A 280 20.11 -0.61 26.94
N PRO A 281 20.87 0.37 27.49
CA PRO A 281 20.38 1.73 27.72
C PRO A 281 19.70 2.37 26.50
N GLU A 282 20.27 2.18 25.32
CA GLU A 282 19.78 2.71 24.05
C GLU A 282 18.39 2.15 23.73
N THR A 283 18.21 0.83 23.86
CA THR A 283 16.90 0.19 23.69
C THR A 283 15.91 0.67 24.74
N ARG A 284 16.35 0.85 26.00
CA ARG A 284 15.49 1.36 27.09
C ARG A 284 14.95 2.75 26.80
N LEU A 285 15.77 3.63 26.24
CA LEU A 285 15.35 4.98 25.86
C LEU A 285 14.23 4.93 24.82
N ILE A 286 14.40 4.14 23.76
CA ILE A 286 13.40 3.98 22.70
C ILE A 286 12.05 3.51 23.28
N ILE A 287 12.06 2.47 24.12
CA ILE A 287 10.81 1.93 24.68
C ILE A 287 10.23 2.75 25.84
N ALA A 288 10.95 3.75 26.34
CA ALA A 288 10.46 4.69 27.35
C ALA A 288 9.78 5.91 26.74
N GLU A 289 9.91 6.11 25.43
CA GLU A 289 9.28 7.22 24.73
C GLU A 289 7.74 7.13 24.81
N ALA A 290 7.12 8.31 24.86
CA ALA A 290 5.67 8.45 24.84
C ALA A 290 5.08 7.78 23.59
N GLN A 291 5.73 7.93 22.43
CA GLN A 291 5.28 7.34 21.17
C GLN A 291 5.22 5.80 21.22
N PHE A 292 6.24 5.12 21.76
CA PHE A 292 6.21 3.66 21.90
C PHE A 292 5.15 3.21 22.91
N THR A 293 5.02 3.93 24.02
CA THR A 293 4.05 3.62 25.06
C THR A 293 2.62 3.74 24.52
N ALA A 294 2.30 4.85 23.86
CA ALA A 294 1.01 5.10 23.22
C ALA A 294 0.72 4.09 22.09
N LEU A 295 1.69 3.78 21.22
CA LEU A 295 1.52 2.77 20.17
C LEU A 295 1.18 1.39 20.77
N ARG A 296 1.88 0.99 21.84
CA ARG A 296 1.60 -0.29 22.50
C ARG A 296 0.23 -0.30 23.18
N GLU A 297 -0.19 0.82 23.76
CA GLU A 297 -1.53 0.96 24.34
C GLU A 297 -2.61 0.82 23.27
N VAL A 298 -2.44 1.44 22.10
CA VAL A 298 -3.34 1.28 20.95
C VAL A 298 -3.39 -0.19 20.49
N ILE A 299 -2.23 -0.83 20.29
CA ILE A 299 -2.15 -2.24 19.89
C ILE A 299 -2.83 -3.13 20.95
N SER A 300 -2.61 -2.87 22.24
CA SER A 300 -3.23 -3.64 23.32
C SER A 300 -4.74 -3.43 23.39
N ALA A 301 -5.22 -2.21 23.20
CA ALA A 301 -6.63 -1.86 23.19
C ALA A 301 -7.36 -2.60 22.07
N LEU A 302 -6.87 -2.49 20.84
CA LEU A 302 -7.45 -3.16 19.66
C LEU A 302 -7.40 -4.69 19.73
N ARG A 303 -6.42 -5.25 20.45
CA ARG A 303 -6.34 -6.69 20.69
C ARG A 303 -7.35 -7.16 21.75
N ASN A 304 -7.51 -6.40 22.84
CA ASN A 304 -8.36 -6.78 23.97
C ASN A 304 -9.85 -6.64 23.66
N THR A 305 -10.24 -5.82 22.68
CA THR A 305 -11.61 -5.73 22.12
C THR A 305 -12.01 -6.94 21.28
N VAL A 306 -11.27 -8.04 21.35
CA VAL A 306 -11.66 -9.33 20.75
C VAL A 306 -12.01 -10.35 21.83
N HIS A 307 -11.53 -10.15 23.07
CA HIS A 307 -11.68 -11.12 24.15
C HIS A 307 -12.89 -10.88 25.07
N HIS A 308 -13.56 -9.72 24.99
CA HIS A 308 -14.64 -9.37 25.90
C HIS A 308 -15.94 -8.88 25.21
N GLU A 309 -15.85 -8.19 24.08
CA GLU A 309 -16.96 -7.87 23.16
C GLU A 309 -16.34 -7.67 21.77
N PRO A 310 -16.80 -8.34 20.69
CA PRO A 310 -16.17 -8.23 19.38
C PRO A 310 -16.26 -6.81 18.84
N VAL A 311 -15.24 -6.39 18.09
CA VAL A 311 -15.31 -5.20 17.24
C VAL A 311 -16.52 -5.32 16.33
N GLY A 312 -17.47 -4.40 16.46
CA GLY A 312 -18.66 -4.37 15.61
C GLY A 312 -18.38 -3.68 14.28
N ALA A 313 -19.04 -4.13 13.23
CA ALA A 313 -19.05 -3.45 11.94
C ALA A 313 -20.06 -2.28 11.97
N ALA A 314 -19.61 -1.10 11.59
CA ALA A 314 -20.47 0.03 11.26
C ALA A 314 -20.25 0.44 9.79
N SER A 315 -21.20 1.16 9.23
CA SER A 315 -21.07 1.72 7.89
C SER A 315 -21.49 3.18 7.91
N ASP A 316 -20.70 4.03 7.27
CA ASP A 316 -21.01 5.44 7.10
C ASP A 316 -21.14 5.75 5.60
N ASP A 317 -22.10 6.58 5.23
CA ASP A 317 -22.30 7.01 3.84
C ASP A 317 -21.67 8.40 3.66
N VAL A 318 -20.43 8.41 3.18
CA VAL A 318 -19.70 9.64 2.90
C VAL A 318 -19.72 9.88 1.39
N ASN A 319 -20.58 10.82 0.95
CA ASN A 319 -20.73 11.21 -0.46
C ASN A 319 -21.14 10.05 -1.40
N GLY A 320 -22.04 9.17 -0.98
CA GLY A 320 -22.48 8.02 -1.78
C GLY A 320 -21.48 6.87 -1.80
N ARG A 321 -20.44 6.92 -0.95
CA ARG A 321 -19.51 5.82 -0.71
C ARG A 321 -19.76 5.30 0.70
N VAL A 322 -20.12 4.02 0.78
CA VAL A 322 -20.25 3.31 2.05
C VAL A 322 -18.84 2.98 2.56
N GLU A 323 -18.36 3.74 3.54
CA GLU A 323 -17.13 3.43 4.28
C GLU A 323 -17.45 2.40 5.36
N ARG A 324 -16.65 1.33 5.43
CA ARG A 324 -16.77 0.34 6.51
C ARG A 324 -15.93 0.79 7.70
N LEU A 325 -16.58 0.92 8.84
CA LEU A 325 -15.97 1.35 10.09
C LEU A 325 -15.84 0.18 11.06
N VAL A 326 -14.87 0.30 11.96
CA VAL A 326 -14.58 -0.66 13.05
C VAL A 326 -14.96 0.01 14.36
N THR A 327 -15.82 -0.63 15.16
CA THR A 327 -16.29 -0.03 16.42
C THR A 327 -15.52 -0.56 17.64
N LEU A 328 -15.20 0.32 18.58
CA LEU A 328 -14.63 -0.06 19.88
C LEU A 328 -15.66 0.16 20.99
N PRO A 329 -15.82 -0.79 21.92
CA PRO A 329 -16.71 -0.63 23.06
C PRO A 329 -16.20 0.47 24.00
N ARG A 330 -17.15 1.13 24.69
CA ARG A 330 -16.87 2.20 25.65
C ARG A 330 -15.80 1.86 26.68
N SER A 331 -15.74 0.62 27.15
CA SER A 331 -14.76 0.16 28.16
C SER A 331 -13.31 0.29 27.70
N VAL A 332 -13.06 0.35 26.39
CA VAL A 332 -11.72 0.48 25.79
C VAL A 332 -11.55 1.83 25.09
N ALA A 333 -12.65 2.49 24.72
CA ALA A 333 -12.66 3.77 24.02
C ALA A 333 -11.81 4.85 24.69
N GLU A 334 -11.95 5.07 26.01
CA GLU A 334 -11.24 6.16 26.70
C GLU A 334 -9.71 5.97 26.74
N PRO A 335 -9.17 4.81 27.20
CA PRO A 335 -7.73 4.54 27.11
C PRO A 335 -7.20 4.61 25.68
N PHE A 336 -7.95 4.10 24.70
CA PHE A 336 -7.58 4.18 23.30
C PHE A 336 -7.49 5.64 22.83
N ASN A 337 -8.50 6.45 23.13
CA ASN A 337 -8.57 7.84 22.71
C ASN A 337 -7.39 8.67 23.24
N LEU A 338 -7.03 8.48 24.51
CA LEU A 338 -5.87 9.13 25.12
C LEU A 338 -4.56 8.74 24.41
N ALA A 339 -4.36 7.45 24.13
CA ALA A 339 -3.16 6.99 23.42
C ALA A 339 -3.11 7.51 21.98
N VAL A 340 -4.24 7.57 21.28
CA VAL A 340 -4.34 8.12 19.92
C VAL A 340 -4.08 9.63 19.88
N GLU A 341 -4.52 10.36 20.90
CA GLU A 341 -4.25 11.79 21.06
C GLU A 341 -2.75 12.04 21.27
N GLN A 342 -2.07 11.23 22.08
CA GLN A 342 -0.61 11.28 22.26
C GLN A 342 0.16 11.01 20.95
N LEU A 343 -0.40 10.20 20.05
CA LEU A 343 0.17 9.96 18.72
C LEU A 343 -0.16 11.09 17.72
N GLY A 344 -1.03 12.04 18.07
CA GLY A 344 -1.52 13.08 17.17
C GLY A 344 -2.36 12.54 16.02
N ARG A 345 -3.08 11.41 16.21
CA ARG A 345 -3.81 10.70 15.15
C ARG A 345 -5.32 10.67 15.32
N ARG A 346 -5.86 11.39 16.32
CA ARG A 346 -7.28 11.36 16.69
C ARG A 346 -8.21 11.60 15.50
N GLU A 347 -8.05 12.73 14.82
CA GLU A 347 -8.91 13.14 13.71
C GLU A 347 -8.82 12.20 12.49
N ARG A 348 -7.68 11.52 12.32
CA ARG A 348 -7.45 10.58 11.22
C ARG A 348 -8.10 9.23 11.49
N TRP A 349 -7.94 8.71 12.71
CA TRP A 349 -8.33 7.34 13.05
C TRP A 349 -9.77 7.22 13.55
N ILE A 350 -10.26 8.21 14.30
CA ILE A 350 -11.62 8.21 14.83
C ILE A 350 -12.54 8.90 13.82
N ALA A 351 -13.49 8.14 13.28
CA ALA A 351 -14.53 8.66 12.41
C ALA A 351 -15.61 9.37 13.23
N HIS A 352 -16.10 8.69 14.27
CA HIS A 352 -17.21 9.16 15.09
C HIS A 352 -17.00 8.80 16.55
N ASP A 353 -17.41 9.70 17.44
CA ASP A 353 -17.66 9.37 18.83
C ASP A 353 -19.12 8.89 18.94
N LEU A 354 -19.30 7.64 19.34
CA LEU A 354 -20.61 6.97 19.38
C LEU A 354 -21.15 6.98 20.81
N GLU A 355 -21.18 8.10 21.52
CA GLU A 355 -21.69 8.12 22.89
C GLU A 355 -23.14 7.61 22.98
N PRO A 356 -23.50 6.73 23.95
CA PRO A 356 -22.68 6.16 25.02
C PRO A 356 -22.01 4.80 24.69
N TYR A 357 -21.98 4.39 23.43
CA TYR A 357 -21.61 3.06 22.95
C TYR A 357 -20.11 2.87 22.73
N GLY A 358 -19.35 3.92 22.38
CA GLY A 358 -17.90 3.85 22.22
C GLY A 358 -17.38 4.66 21.03
N LEU A 359 -16.46 4.12 20.22
CA LEU A 359 -15.85 4.83 19.09
C LEU A 359 -16.09 4.10 17.78
N ALA A 360 -16.21 4.84 16.67
CA ALA A 360 -16.09 4.30 15.32
C ALA A 360 -14.76 4.71 14.69
N LEU A 361 -14.03 3.76 14.14
CA LEU A 361 -12.68 3.92 13.61
C LEU A 361 -12.65 3.75 12.09
N ARG A 362 -11.75 4.48 11.43
CA ARG A 362 -11.40 4.31 10.01
C ARG A 362 -10.32 3.24 9.86
N PRO A 363 -10.68 1.98 9.55
CA PRO A 363 -9.75 0.87 9.70
C PRO A 363 -8.57 0.97 8.72
N THR A 364 -8.81 1.40 7.48
CA THR A 364 -7.78 1.47 6.45
C THR A 364 -6.65 2.42 6.84
N VAL A 365 -7.00 3.64 7.28
CA VAL A 365 -6.04 4.67 7.69
C VAL A 365 -5.31 4.24 8.97
N LEU A 366 -6.06 3.67 9.92
CA LEU A 366 -5.52 3.12 11.16
C LEU A 366 -4.46 2.05 10.89
N ALA A 367 -4.74 1.06 10.04
CA ALA A 367 -3.82 -0.02 9.73
C ALA A 367 -2.51 0.49 9.10
N GLN A 368 -2.61 1.42 8.14
CA GLN A 368 -1.44 2.01 7.48
C GLN A 368 -0.56 2.77 8.49
N ASP A 369 -1.15 3.72 9.23
CA ASP A 369 -0.42 4.55 10.18
C ASP A 369 0.20 3.69 11.31
N LEU A 370 -0.48 2.61 11.77
CA LEU A 370 0.06 1.67 12.76
C LEU A 370 1.27 0.90 12.25
N ILE A 371 1.23 0.41 11.00
CA ILE A 371 2.34 -0.32 10.38
C ILE A 371 3.56 0.61 10.24
N GLU A 372 3.36 1.85 9.79
CA GLU A 372 4.43 2.85 9.66
C GLU A 372 5.06 3.18 11.02
N ALA A 373 4.24 3.50 12.02
CA ALA A 373 4.72 3.81 13.37
C ALA A 373 5.48 2.62 13.99
N ALA A 374 4.95 1.41 13.83
CA ALA A 374 5.58 0.21 14.36
C ALA A 374 6.90 -0.12 13.65
N ALA A 375 6.95 0.02 12.31
CA ALA A 375 8.18 -0.20 11.54
C ALA A 375 9.27 0.82 11.90
N SER A 376 8.89 2.10 12.08
CA SER A 376 9.82 3.15 12.52
C SER A 376 10.47 2.81 13.87
N ILE A 377 9.69 2.42 14.87
CA ILE A 377 10.23 2.03 16.18
C ILE A 377 11.01 0.71 16.10
N ALA A 378 10.52 -0.25 15.33
CA ALA A 378 11.22 -1.52 15.12
C ALA A 378 12.62 -1.31 14.53
N ASN A 379 12.81 -0.41 13.55
CA ASN A 379 14.13 -0.06 13.02
C ASN A 379 15.08 0.41 14.11
N ARG A 380 14.63 1.33 14.95
CA ARG A 380 15.45 1.88 16.03
C ARG A 380 15.84 0.80 17.03
N ILE A 381 14.93 -0.12 17.35
CA ILE A 381 15.25 -1.28 18.21
C ILE A 381 16.26 -2.21 17.53
N ILE A 382 16.06 -2.50 16.24
CA ILE A 382 16.96 -3.36 15.44
C ILE A 382 18.38 -2.80 15.42
N GLU A 383 18.56 -1.48 15.33
CA GLU A 383 19.86 -0.83 15.39
C GLU A 383 20.59 -1.04 16.72
N THR A 384 19.87 -1.29 17.81
CA THR A 384 20.45 -1.60 19.13
C THR A 384 20.82 -3.07 19.31
N VAL A 385 20.44 -3.95 18.39
CA VAL A 385 20.82 -5.37 18.45
C VAL A 385 22.31 -5.48 18.09
N PRO A 386 23.17 -5.97 18.99
CA PRO A 386 24.61 -6.07 18.74
C PRO A 386 24.92 -6.84 17.45
N ARG A 387 25.81 -6.26 16.64
CA ARG A 387 26.41 -6.90 15.47
C ARG A 387 27.72 -7.53 15.90
N ASP A 388 27.96 -8.79 15.54
CA ASP A 388 29.30 -9.36 15.78
C ASP A 388 30.28 -8.63 14.86
N GLN A 389 31.19 -7.87 15.45
CA GLN A 389 32.28 -7.18 14.72
C GLN A 389 33.39 -8.16 14.28
N GLY A 390 33.13 -9.46 14.26
CA GLY A 390 34.09 -10.46 13.81
C GLY A 390 34.51 -10.17 12.37
N ALA A 391 35.82 -9.93 12.16
CA ALA A 391 36.41 -9.50 10.91
C ALA A 391 35.86 -10.27 9.71
N SER A 392 35.02 -9.59 8.94
CA SER A 392 34.41 -10.10 7.72
C SER A 392 35.47 -10.24 6.64
N THR A 393 35.95 -11.46 6.39
CA THR A 393 36.61 -11.78 5.12
C THR A 393 35.52 -11.93 4.06
N GLU A 394 35.33 -10.89 3.24
CA GLU A 394 34.43 -10.96 2.09
C GLU A 394 34.86 -12.09 1.16
N ARG A 395 33.98 -13.08 0.93
CA ARG A 395 34.09 -13.93 -0.26
C ARG A 395 33.38 -13.21 -1.40
N PRO A 396 34.10 -12.74 -2.43
CA PRO A 396 33.48 -12.13 -3.59
C PRO A 396 32.84 -13.24 -4.43
N GLY A 397 31.56 -13.07 -4.76
CA GLY A 397 30.88 -13.88 -5.78
C GLY A 397 30.22 -15.14 -5.23
N GLU A 398 28.96 -15.01 -4.81
CA GLU A 398 27.88 -16.00 -5.03
C GLU A 398 26.67 -15.65 -4.14
N ARG A 399 25.94 -14.60 -4.53
CA ARG A 399 24.48 -14.47 -4.37
C ARG A 399 24.10 -13.06 -4.82
N THR A 400 23.43 -12.98 -5.96
CA THR A 400 22.55 -11.86 -6.29
C THR A 400 21.41 -11.90 -5.26
N ASP A 401 21.58 -11.15 -4.16
CA ASP A 401 20.49 -10.90 -3.22
C ASP A 401 19.49 -9.97 -3.93
N TRP A 402 18.66 -10.55 -4.80
CA TRP A 402 17.63 -9.87 -5.57
C TRP A 402 16.68 -9.05 -4.68
N LEU A 403 16.59 -9.39 -3.38
CA LEU A 403 15.86 -8.62 -2.38
C LEU A 403 16.50 -7.24 -2.08
N ASN A 404 17.75 -7.01 -2.49
CA ASN A 404 18.47 -5.75 -2.35
C ASN A 404 18.72 -5.04 -3.69
N ASP A 405 18.16 -5.54 -4.80
CA ASP A 405 18.27 -4.85 -6.08
C ASP A 405 17.62 -3.46 -6.00
N PRO A 406 18.37 -2.35 -6.21
CA PRO A 406 17.84 -1.00 -6.08
C PRO A 406 16.67 -0.71 -7.02
N LEU A 407 16.63 -1.30 -8.22
CA LEU A 407 15.55 -1.12 -9.17
C LEU A 407 14.29 -1.82 -8.66
N LEU A 408 14.42 -3.08 -8.21
CA LEU A 408 13.28 -3.84 -7.68
C LEU A 408 12.71 -3.21 -6.41
N LEU A 409 13.56 -2.66 -5.55
CA LEU A 409 13.12 -1.92 -4.36
C LEU A 409 12.37 -0.64 -4.73
N LYS A 410 12.80 0.09 -5.77
CA LYS A 410 12.09 1.27 -6.26
C LYS A 410 10.73 0.92 -6.86
N VAL A 411 10.64 -0.10 -7.71
CA VAL A 411 9.35 -0.58 -8.25
C VAL A 411 8.45 -1.04 -7.11
N ASN A 412 8.96 -1.84 -6.18
CA ASN A 412 8.17 -2.34 -5.06
C ASN A 412 7.63 -1.21 -4.18
N ARG A 413 8.42 -0.15 -3.92
CA ARG A 413 7.95 1.05 -3.21
C ARG A 413 6.75 1.70 -3.91
N LEU A 414 6.84 1.89 -5.23
CA LEU A 414 5.73 2.43 -6.03
C LEU A 414 4.47 1.56 -5.94
N LEU A 415 4.63 0.23 -6.00
CA LEU A 415 3.52 -0.72 -5.89
C LEU A 415 2.87 -0.76 -4.50
N TYR A 416 3.54 -0.23 -3.48
CA TYR A 416 3.02 -0.10 -2.12
C TYR A 416 2.63 1.34 -1.76
N GLY A 417 2.83 2.31 -2.66
CA GLY A 417 2.53 3.73 -2.44
C GLY A 417 3.46 4.40 -1.42
N ILE A 418 4.75 4.01 -1.38
CA ILE A 418 5.77 4.55 -0.46
C ILE A 418 6.81 5.37 -1.21
#